data_AF-L1JHW5-F1
#
_entry.id   AF-L1JHW5-F1
#
_cell.length_a   1.000
_cell.length_b   1.000
_cell.length_c   1.000
_cell.angle_alpha   90.00
_cell.angle_beta   90.00
_cell.angle_gamma   90.00
#
_symmetry.space_group_name_H-M   'P 1'
#
loop_
_entity.id
_entity.type
_entity.pdbx_description
1 polymer ?
#
loop_
_entity_poly.entity_id
_entity_poly.type
_entity_poly.pdbx_seq_one_letter_code
_entity_poly.pdbx_strand_id
1 'polypeptide(L)'
;MPFHALHYTSSGVSFDKGTIRRIAEAYAKDAKEKALKLIKQKPNKEDDDEYHAWRDEKIILNPSENGIPRLRIGYISSDFVDHPTADLIQSALLLHDDSKFEIFCYSITRDDDNSHYRKTIAQEIEHFRNFSQRDNDKKCAEAIAEDGIHILVNLNGHTAGDRNGISALRPAPVQLVYLAYPGTMGADYIDFNVADRTVCPEKHREFYTERILHMPYCYQTNSFRHLYPEILDQKNLPTRDDHQLPDHPTVVFCNFCRLGRITADLFQIWMNILRRVPNSVIWLYKHPKAAVPRLQLQAKRSGIPPERLVFGPPCSPKIEHLKRVTLADLCLDTIVYNGHTTASDMLWAGVPFVTVSGDNWPSLVATCIAKSVGMPEMAVSNLAEYEELAVKLGNDPVMLREWKTKLQANRLSAPLFDPERWIRSFESGLEKVWRLY
;
A
#
# COMPACT_ATOMS: atom_id res chain seq x y z
N MET A 1 -15.30 -16.48 -14.60
CA MET A 1 -13.94 -16.71 -15.13
C MET A 1 -13.01 -15.70 -14.47
N PRO A 2 -12.02 -16.16 -13.68
CA PRO A 2 -11.06 -15.26 -13.03
C PRO A 2 -10.11 -14.66 -14.08
N PHE A 3 -9.61 -13.45 -13.79
CA PHE A 3 -8.62 -12.74 -14.59
C PHE A 3 -7.30 -13.53 -14.66
N HIS A 4 -7.20 -14.48 -15.59
CA HIS A 4 -5.90 -14.95 -16.05
C HIS A 4 -5.23 -13.83 -16.83
N ALA A 5 -4.00 -13.51 -16.42
CA ALA A 5 -3.08 -12.73 -17.21
C ALA A 5 -3.09 -13.25 -18.65
N LEU A 6 -3.50 -12.40 -19.60
CA LEU A 6 -3.29 -12.65 -21.01
C LEU A 6 -1.77 -12.66 -21.23
N HIS A 7 -1.20 -13.86 -21.29
CA HIS A 7 0.09 -14.10 -21.91
C HIS A 7 -0.04 -13.66 -23.38
N TYR A 8 0.40 -12.45 -23.69
CA TYR A 8 0.64 -12.04 -25.07
C TYR A 8 1.87 -12.80 -25.56
N THR A 9 1.65 -13.94 -26.20
CA THR A 9 2.62 -14.51 -27.13
C THR A 9 2.71 -13.59 -28.35
N SER A 10 3.92 -13.47 -28.88
CA SER A 10 4.25 -12.61 -30.00
C SER A 10 3.55 -13.03 -31.30
N SER A 11 2.37 -12.48 -31.57
CA SER A 11 1.86 -12.36 -32.94
C SER A 11 2.11 -10.93 -33.41
N GLY A 12 2.80 -10.78 -34.53
CA GLY A 12 3.29 -9.50 -35.09
C GLY A 12 2.21 -8.58 -35.63
N VAL A 13 1.11 -8.37 -34.90
CA VAL A 13 0.01 -7.49 -35.29
C VAL A 13 0.21 -6.13 -34.65
N SER A 14 0.66 -5.13 -35.43
CA SER A 14 0.65 -3.74 -34.99
C SER A 14 -0.76 -3.16 -35.18
N PHE A 15 -1.47 -2.88 -34.10
CA PHE A 15 -2.71 -2.10 -34.15
C PHE A 15 -2.37 -0.61 -34.20
N ASP A 16 -3.03 0.15 -35.09
CA ASP A 16 -2.90 1.60 -35.08
C ASP A 16 -3.51 2.20 -33.80
N LYS A 17 -3.06 3.40 -33.42
CA LYS A 17 -3.49 4.08 -32.19
C LYS A 17 -5.00 4.25 -32.09
N GLY A 18 -5.70 4.44 -33.20
CA GLY A 18 -7.15 4.58 -33.25
C GLY A 18 -7.87 3.26 -32.98
N THR A 19 -7.28 2.14 -33.41
CA THR A 19 -7.78 0.79 -33.12
C THR A 19 -7.54 0.40 -31.67
N ILE A 20 -6.36 0.68 -31.11
CA ILE A 20 -6.07 0.44 -29.68
C ILE A 20 -7.02 1.24 -28.78
N ARG A 21 -7.25 2.52 -29.09
CA ARG A 21 -8.18 3.37 -28.34
C ARG A 21 -9.61 2.84 -28.40
N ARG A 22 -10.09 2.44 -29.59
CA ARG A 22 -11.42 1.84 -29.75
C ARG A 22 -11.57 0.51 -29.00
N ILE A 23 -10.53 -0.33 -29.00
CA ILE A 23 -10.51 -1.57 -28.22
C ILE A 23 -10.56 -1.25 -26.72
N ALA A 24 -9.76 -0.30 -26.23
CA ALA A 24 -9.76 0.09 -24.82
C ALA A 24 -11.10 0.69 -24.38
N GLU A 25 -11.70 1.57 -25.19
CA GLU A 25 -13.03 2.15 -24.95
C GLU A 25 -14.13 1.07 -24.97
N ALA A 26 -14.05 0.11 -25.91
CA ALA A 26 -14.97 -1.01 -25.98
C ALA A 26 -14.83 -1.96 -24.77
N TYR A 27 -13.61 -2.25 -24.32
CA TYR A 27 -13.36 -3.04 -23.11
C TYR A 27 -13.84 -2.33 -21.85
N ALA A 28 -13.60 -1.01 -21.73
CA ALA A 28 -14.09 -0.22 -20.59
C ALA A 28 -15.62 -0.18 -20.57
N LYS A 29 -16.26 -0.06 -21.74
CA LYS A 29 -17.72 -0.09 -21.88
C LYS A 29 -18.30 -1.47 -21.59
N ASP A 30 -17.71 -2.54 -22.13
CA ASP A 30 -18.13 -3.93 -21.88
C ASP A 30 -17.91 -4.33 -20.41
N ALA A 31 -16.80 -3.93 -19.79
CA ALA A 31 -16.57 -4.13 -18.36
C ALA A 31 -17.60 -3.38 -17.51
N LYS A 32 -17.90 -2.11 -17.85
CA LYS A 32 -18.94 -1.32 -17.20
C LYS A 32 -20.32 -1.94 -17.37
N GLU A 33 -20.68 -2.40 -18.57
CA GLU A 33 -21.96 -3.05 -18.86
C GLU A 33 -22.08 -4.41 -18.18
N LYS A 34 -21.02 -5.22 -18.15
CA LYS A 34 -20.97 -6.48 -17.39
C LYS A 34 -21.07 -6.25 -15.90
N ALA A 35 -20.35 -5.27 -15.35
CA ALA A 35 -20.46 -4.89 -13.95
C ALA A 35 -21.90 -4.44 -13.63
N LEU A 36 -22.50 -3.57 -14.45
CA LEU A 36 -23.90 -3.15 -14.28
C LEU A 36 -24.89 -4.31 -14.45
N LYS A 37 -24.59 -5.30 -15.30
CA LYS A 37 -25.43 -6.48 -15.50
C LYS A 37 -25.30 -7.46 -14.33
N LEU A 38 -24.12 -7.60 -13.74
CA LEU A 38 -23.87 -8.35 -12.51
C LEU A 38 -24.54 -7.67 -11.31
N ILE A 39 -24.45 -6.34 -11.19
CA ILE A 39 -25.17 -5.54 -10.17
C ILE A 39 -26.69 -5.71 -10.30
N LYS A 40 -27.20 -5.90 -11.53
CA LYS A 40 -28.63 -6.10 -11.81
C LYS A 40 -29.07 -7.57 -11.73
N GLN A 41 -28.14 -8.53 -11.76
CA GLN A 41 -28.44 -9.94 -11.56
C GLN A 41 -28.57 -10.14 -10.05
N LYS A 42 -29.80 -10.40 -9.58
CA LYS A 42 -30.00 -10.88 -8.21
C LYS A 42 -29.22 -12.20 -8.05
N PRO A 43 -28.57 -12.43 -6.90
CA PRO A 43 -27.88 -13.69 -6.63
C PRO A 43 -28.79 -14.90 -6.81
N ASN A 44 -28.20 -16.06 -7.03
CA ASN A 44 -28.93 -17.32 -7.15
C ASN A 44 -29.67 -17.59 -5.84
N LYS A 45 -30.98 -17.82 -5.90
CA LYS A 45 -31.88 -17.76 -4.73
C LYS A 45 -31.49 -18.75 -3.62
N GLU A 46 -30.93 -19.91 -3.96
CA GLU A 46 -30.48 -20.92 -3.00
C GLU A 46 -29.19 -20.53 -2.25
N ASP A 47 -28.19 -19.93 -2.93
CA ASP A 47 -26.99 -19.39 -2.28
C ASP A 47 -27.31 -18.14 -1.45
N ASP A 48 -28.28 -17.34 -1.92
CA ASP A 48 -28.81 -16.16 -1.22
C ASP A 48 -29.58 -16.59 0.05
N ASP A 49 -30.41 -17.64 -0.02
CA ASP A 49 -31.20 -18.12 1.12
C ASP A 49 -30.31 -18.74 2.23
N GLU A 50 -29.23 -19.48 1.90
CA GLU A 50 -28.27 -19.98 2.91
C GLU A 50 -27.40 -18.85 3.50
N TYR A 51 -27.01 -17.88 2.67
CA TYR A 51 -26.28 -16.67 3.06
C TYR A 51 -27.10 -15.76 3.99
N HIS A 52 -28.38 -15.53 3.67
CA HIS A 52 -29.30 -14.72 4.50
C HIS A 52 -29.73 -15.47 5.75
N ALA A 53 -29.94 -16.79 5.71
CA ALA A 53 -30.30 -17.56 6.91
C ALA A 53 -29.23 -17.45 8.01
N TRP A 54 -27.95 -17.55 7.65
CA TRP A 54 -26.83 -17.39 8.59
C TRP A 54 -26.66 -15.93 9.06
N ARG A 55 -26.92 -14.94 8.20
CA ARG A 55 -26.89 -13.51 8.56
C ARG A 55 -28.04 -13.09 9.49
N ASP A 56 -29.23 -13.66 9.27
CA ASP A 56 -30.45 -13.33 9.98
C ASP A 56 -30.61 -14.13 11.29
N GLU A 57 -29.83 -15.21 11.46
CA GLU A 57 -29.44 -15.71 12.79
C GLU A 57 -28.64 -14.61 13.49
N LYS A 58 -29.34 -13.74 14.22
CA LYS A 58 -28.70 -12.84 15.18
C LYS A 58 -27.87 -13.70 16.12
N ILE A 59 -26.57 -13.79 15.87
CA ILE A 59 -25.60 -14.10 16.91
C ILE A 59 -25.67 -12.91 17.85
N ILE A 60 -26.61 -12.96 18.79
CA ILE A 60 -26.63 -12.09 19.95
C ILE A 60 -25.40 -12.50 20.73
N LEU A 61 -24.27 -11.88 20.41
CA LEU A 61 -23.20 -11.72 21.38
C LEU A 61 -23.85 -10.89 22.49
N ASN A 62 -24.41 -11.57 23.49
CA ASN A 62 -24.67 -10.93 24.77
C ASN A 62 -23.29 -10.40 25.18
N PRO A 63 -23.06 -9.07 25.24
CA PRO A 63 -21.98 -8.59 26.06
C PRO A 63 -22.35 -9.09 27.43
N SER A 64 -21.65 -10.13 27.90
CA SER A 64 -22.01 -10.75 29.15
C SER A 64 -22.09 -9.63 30.18
N GLU A 65 -23.21 -9.58 30.91
CA GLU A 65 -23.30 -8.88 32.20
C GLU A 65 -22.26 -9.40 33.22
N ASN A 66 -21.35 -10.28 32.80
CA ASN A 66 -20.13 -10.70 33.46
C ASN A 66 -18.91 -10.22 32.64
N GLY A 67 -18.26 -9.16 33.11
CA GLY A 67 -16.99 -8.56 32.66
C GLY A 67 -16.24 -9.23 31.51
N ILE A 68 -16.49 -8.78 30.28
CA ILE A 68 -15.49 -8.88 29.19
C ILE A 68 -14.38 -7.89 29.54
N PRO A 69 -13.18 -8.32 29.97
CA PRO A 69 -12.15 -7.39 30.42
C PRO A 69 -11.50 -6.66 29.24
N ARG A 70 -11.47 -7.31 28.06
CA ARG A 70 -10.73 -6.89 26.87
C ARG A 70 -11.55 -7.03 25.58
N LEU A 71 -11.41 -6.07 24.68
CA LEU A 71 -12.00 -6.09 23.34
C LEU A 71 -11.21 -7.02 22.42
N ARG A 72 -11.81 -8.13 22.02
CA ARG A 72 -11.26 -9.07 21.01
C ARG A 72 -11.22 -8.47 19.61
N ILE A 73 -10.01 -8.33 19.05
CA ILE A 73 -9.76 -7.82 17.70
C ILE A 73 -9.19 -8.93 16.83
N GLY A 74 -9.85 -9.23 15.72
CA GLY A 74 -9.37 -10.18 14.71
C GLY A 74 -8.75 -9.47 13.53
N TYR A 75 -7.53 -9.82 13.15
CA TYR A 75 -6.89 -9.37 11.91
C TYR A 75 -6.81 -10.52 10.92
N ILE A 76 -7.48 -10.41 9.77
CA ILE A 76 -7.42 -11.42 8.72
C ILE A 76 -6.60 -10.93 7.53
N SER A 77 -5.61 -11.72 7.10
CA SER A 77 -4.69 -11.33 6.04
C SER A 77 -4.08 -12.51 5.29
N SER A 78 -3.92 -12.38 3.97
CA SER A 78 -3.04 -13.23 3.16
C SER A 78 -1.56 -12.86 3.30
N ASP A 79 -1.26 -11.74 3.94
CA ASP A 79 0.00 -11.02 3.78
C ASP A 79 0.86 -11.00 5.06
N PHE A 80 0.59 -11.89 6.01
CA PHE A 80 1.45 -12.13 7.17
C PHE A 80 2.71 -12.95 6.77
N VAL A 81 3.37 -12.51 5.70
CA VAL A 81 4.49 -13.13 4.98
C VAL A 81 5.49 -12.02 4.59
N ASP A 82 6.54 -12.29 3.80
CA ASP A 82 7.45 -11.30 3.21
C ASP A 82 6.69 -10.40 2.21
N HIS A 83 5.91 -9.48 2.75
CA HIS A 83 4.97 -8.63 2.04
C HIS A 83 4.91 -7.23 2.67
N PRO A 84 4.67 -6.17 1.85
CA PRO A 84 4.51 -4.80 2.35
C PRO A 84 3.48 -4.62 3.47
N THR A 85 2.42 -5.44 3.53
CA THR A 85 1.44 -5.38 4.62
C THR A 85 2.10 -5.72 5.95
N ALA A 86 2.90 -6.79 6.02
CA ALA A 86 3.61 -7.18 7.23
C ALA A 86 4.67 -6.16 7.65
N ASP A 87 5.43 -5.61 6.70
CA ASP A 87 6.38 -4.50 6.90
C ASP A 87 5.75 -3.31 7.64
N LEU A 88 4.50 -3.01 7.30
CA LEU A 88 3.81 -1.85 7.83
C LEU A 88 3.20 -2.20 9.19
N ILE A 89 2.41 -3.27 9.29
CA ILE A 89 1.49 -3.52 10.40
C ILE A 89 2.11 -4.24 11.61
N GLN A 90 3.24 -4.94 11.46
CA GLN A 90 3.73 -5.87 12.49
C GLN A 90 3.83 -5.22 13.88
N SER A 91 4.47 -4.06 14.01
CA SER A 91 4.57 -3.34 15.28
C SER A 91 3.19 -3.00 15.85
N ALA A 92 2.24 -2.55 15.03
CA ALA A 92 0.91 -2.24 15.50
C ALA A 92 0.14 -3.48 16.00
N LEU A 93 0.38 -4.66 15.44
CA LEU A 93 -0.20 -5.90 15.97
C LEU A 93 0.37 -6.23 17.36
N LEU A 94 1.68 -6.05 17.54
CA LEU A 94 2.41 -6.43 18.75
C LEU A 94 2.32 -5.40 19.89
N LEU A 95 1.93 -4.15 19.59
CA LEU A 95 1.93 -3.03 20.55
C LEU A 95 0.54 -2.71 21.12
N HIS A 96 -0.47 -3.53 20.86
CA HIS A 96 -1.78 -3.35 21.51
C HIS A 96 -1.64 -3.45 23.03
N ASP A 97 -2.41 -2.63 23.74
CA ASP A 97 -2.56 -2.63 25.19
C ASP A 97 -3.27 -3.93 25.62
N ASP A 98 -2.48 -4.89 26.09
CA ASP A 98 -2.94 -6.20 26.55
C ASP A 98 -3.89 -6.14 27.76
N SER A 99 -3.98 -5.00 28.45
CA SER A 99 -4.99 -4.80 29.50
C SER A 99 -6.39 -4.51 28.94
N LYS A 100 -6.48 -4.11 27.65
CA LYS A 100 -7.73 -3.67 27.00
C LYS A 100 -8.10 -4.42 25.74
N PHE A 101 -7.15 -4.98 24.99
CA PHE A 101 -7.42 -5.63 23.70
C PHE A 101 -6.83 -7.03 23.68
N GLU A 102 -7.60 -8.00 23.21
CA GLU A 102 -7.15 -9.39 23.00
C GLU A 102 -7.02 -9.65 21.50
N ILE A 103 -5.81 -9.98 21.02
CA ILE A 103 -5.49 -9.92 19.59
C ILE A 103 -5.46 -11.31 18.96
N PHE A 104 -6.18 -11.44 17.84
CA PHE A 104 -6.23 -12.62 17.00
C PHE A 104 -5.71 -12.31 15.61
N CYS A 105 -4.84 -13.16 15.06
CA CYS A 105 -4.35 -13.07 13.69
C CYS A 105 -4.75 -14.33 12.90
N TYR A 106 -5.53 -14.14 11.83
CA TYR A 106 -6.00 -15.18 10.93
C TYR A 106 -5.23 -15.13 9.61
N SER A 107 -4.28 -16.02 9.41
CA SER A 107 -3.55 -16.12 8.16
C SER A 107 -4.32 -16.96 7.14
N ILE A 108 -4.66 -16.39 5.99
CA ILE A 108 -5.32 -17.12 4.88
C ILE A 108 -4.36 -17.64 3.81
N THR A 109 -3.07 -17.33 3.93
CA THR A 109 -2.00 -17.88 3.07
C THR A 109 -1.20 -18.94 3.79
N ARG A 110 -0.66 -19.90 3.01
CA ARG A 110 0.24 -20.93 3.50
C ARG A 110 1.49 -20.31 4.14
N ASP A 111 2.12 -21.07 5.02
CA ASP A 111 3.41 -20.72 5.60
C ASP A 111 4.51 -21.42 4.79
N ASP A 112 4.82 -20.88 3.62
CA ASP A 112 5.82 -21.42 2.69
C ASP A 112 7.02 -20.48 2.46
N ASP A 113 6.91 -19.21 2.87
CA ASP A 113 7.95 -18.20 2.67
C ASP A 113 9.05 -18.22 3.75
N ASN A 114 8.81 -18.90 4.88
CA ASN A 114 9.70 -18.96 6.05
C ASN A 114 10.13 -17.58 6.59
N SER A 115 9.36 -16.53 6.31
CA SER A 115 9.77 -15.17 6.62
C SER A 115 9.86 -14.91 8.12
N HIS A 116 10.72 -13.95 8.48
CA HIS A 116 10.77 -13.45 9.85
C HIS A 116 9.41 -12.89 10.28
N TYR A 117 8.67 -12.22 9.37
CA TYR A 117 7.37 -11.65 9.73
C TYR A 117 6.36 -12.70 10.20
N ARG A 118 6.21 -13.78 9.43
CA ARG A 118 5.32 -14.88 9.79
C ARG A 118 5.68 -15.43 11.17
N LYS A 119 6.97 -15.73 11.37
CA LYS A 119 7.49 -16.33 12.60
C LYS A 119 7.21 -15.45 13.80
N THR A 120 7.59 -14.17 13.73
CA THR A 120 7.38 -13.21 14.82
C THR A 120 5.88 -13.03 15.12
N ILE A 121 5.05 -12.80 14.11
CA ILE A 121 3.60 -12.63 14.32
C ILE A 121 2.98 -13.89 14.94
N ALA A 122 3.37 -15.08 14.48
CA ALA A 122 2.82 -16.33 15.01
C ALA A 122 3.31 -16.68 16.42
N GLN A 123 4.49 -16.20 16.82
CA GLN A 123 5.09 -16.46 18.13
C GLN A 123 4.67 -15.45 19.20
N GLU A 124 4.51 -14.18 18.82
CA GLU A 124 4.33 -13.08 19.77
C GLU A 124 2.87 -12.63 19.92
N ILE A 125 1.98 -12.94 18.96
CA ILE A 125 0.54 -12.67 19.10
C ILE A 125 -0.12 -13.75 19.95
N GLU A 126 -1.02 -13.33 20.84
CA GLU A 126 -1.75 -14.22 21.75
C GLU A 126 -2.44 -15.38 21.02
N HIS A 127 -3.11 -15.08 19.90
CA HIS A 127 -3.84 -16.07 19.12
C HIS A 127 -3.51 -15.96 17.64
N PHE A 128 -2.66 -16.86 17.15
CA PHE A 128 -2.39 -16.99 15.72
C PHE A 128 -3.05 -18.25 15.14
N ARG A 129 -3.93 -18.07 14.14
CA ARG A 129 -4.65 -19.15 13.46
C ARG A 129 -4.29 -19.22 11.98
N ASN A 130 -3.88 -20.40 11.52
CA ASN A 130 -3.62 -20.66 10.12
C ASN A 130 -4.86 -21.23 9.42
N PHE A 131 -5.47 -20.45 8.53
CA PHE A 131 -6.64 -20.79 7.74
C PHE A 131 -6.32 -21.23 6.30
N SER A 132 -5.04 -21.32 5.94
CA SER A 132 -4.61 -21.70 4.58
C SER A 132 -5.00 -23.11 4.16
N GLN A 133 -5.28 -23.99 5.13
CA GLN A 133 -5.71 -25.37 4.90
C GLN A 133 -7.23 -25.55 5.08
N ARG A 134 -7.99 -24.48 5.39
CA ARG A 134 -9.44 -24.57 5.54
C ARG A 134 -10.12 -24.54 4.17
N ASP A 135 -10.98 -25.53 3.94
CA ASP A 135 -11.57 -25.84 2.63
C ASP A 135 -12.42 -24.71 2.01
N ASN A 136 -13.11 -23.91 2.84
CA ASN A 136 -14.04 -22.87 2.36
C ASN A 136 -14.16 -21.70 3.34
N ASP A 137 -14.81 -20.62 2.90
CA ASP A 137 -14.96 -19.38 3.66
C ASP A 137 -15.88 -19.54 4.88
N LYS A 138 -16.93 -20.37 4.78
CA LYS A 138 -17.87 -20.68 5.86
C LYS A 138 -17.17 -21.24 7.10
N LYS A 139 -16.31 -22.25 6.92
CA LYS A 139 -15.51 -22.84 8.02
C LYS A 139 -14.55 -21.84 8.64
N CYS A 140 -14.08 -20.84 7.90
CA CYS A 140 -13.25 -19.78 8.45
C CYS A 140 -14.09 -18.80 9.28
N ALA A 141 -15.25 -18.40 8.76
CA ALA A 141 -16.21 -17.51 9.43
C ALA A 141 -16.73 -18.13 10.75
N GLU A 142 -17.13 -19.41 10.73
CA GLU A 142 -17.55 -20.15 11.92
C GLU A 142 -16.47 -20.12 13.02
N ALA A 143 -15.20 -20.36 12.67
CA ALA A 143 -14.10 -20.32 13.63
C ALA A 143 -13.83 -18.91 14.19
N ILE A 144 -14.01 -17.85 13.39
CA ILE A 144 -13.90 -16.46 13.86
C ILE A 144 -15.07 -16.14 14.81
N ALA A 145 -16.27 -16.63 14.51
CA ALA A 145 -17.44 -16.45 15.38
C ALA A 145 -17.30 -17.21 16.71
N GLU A 146 -16.76 -18.43 16.68
CA GLU A 146 -16.43 -19.22 17.88
C GLU A 146 -15.39 -18.54 18.78
N ASP A 147 -14.44 -17.80 18.20
CA ASP A 147 -13.49 -16.97 18.93
C ASP A 147 -14.15 -15.76 19.63
N GLY A 148 -15.40 -15.44 19.28
CA GLY A 148 -16.12 -14.29 19.84
C GLY A 148 -15.47 -12.96 19.48
N ILE A 149 -14.97 -12.82 18.25
CA ILE A 149 -14.35 -11.58 17.79
C ILE A 149 -15.38 -10.45 17.78
N HIS A 150 -15.06 -9.35 18.47
CA HIS A 150 -15.92 -8.16 18.50
C HIS A 150 -15.71 -7.31 17.25
N ILE A 151 -14.45 -7.13 16.85
CA ILE A 151 -14.08 -6.33 15.68
C ILE A 151 -13.18 -7.16 14.76
N LEU A 152 -13.64 -7.44 13.54
CA LEU A 152 -12.81 -8.06 12.50
C LEU A 152 -12.23 -7.00 11.57
N VAL A 153 -10.91 -6.95 11.44
CA VAL A 153 -10.15 -6.09 10.53
C VAL A 153 -9.67 -6.92 9.35
N ASN A 154 -10.29 -6.72 8.19
CA ASN A 154 -9.86 -7.26 6.90
C ASN A 154 -8.67 -6.44 6.37
N LEU A 155 -7.48 -7.04 6.36
CA LEU A 155 -6.25 -6.38 5.94
C LEU A 155 -6.00 -6.42 4.42
N ASN A 156 -6.81 -7.16 3.67
CA ASN A 156 -6.62 -7.37 2.23
C ASN A 156 -7.41 -6.40 1.37
N GLY A 157 -8.72 -6.28 1.63
CA GLY A 157 -9.67 -5.72 0.68
C GLY A 157 -9.62 -6.42 -0.69
N HIS A 158 -9.66 -5.68 -1.79
CA HIS A 158 -9.60 -6.24 -3.17
C HIS A 158 -8.15 -6.40 -3.67
N THR A 159 -7.34 -7.16 -2.93
CA THR A 159 -5.94 -7.47 -3.29
C THR A 159 -5.74 -8.96 -3.55
N ALA A 160 -4.63 -9.33 -4.20
CA ALA A 160 -4.38 -10.73 -4.54
C ALA A 160 -4.30 -11.61 -3.27
N GLY A 161 -5.01 -12.74 -3.27
CA GLY A 161 -5.07 -13.64 -2.12
C GLY A 161 -6.21 -13.32 -1.14
N ASP A 162 -7.05 -12.32 -1.43
CA ASP A 162 -8.22 -12.03 -0.62
C ASP A 162 -9.17 -13.23 -0.50
N ARG A 163 -9.86 -13.29 0.62
CA ARG A 163 -10.99 -14.20 0.87
C ARG A 163 -12.16 -13.40 1.44
N ASN A 164 -12.59 -12.39 0.68
CA ASN A 164 -13.64 -11.46 1.11
C ASN A 164 -14.97 -12.14 1.44
N GLY A 165 -15.22 -13.36 0.93
CA GLY A 165 -16.38 -14.16 1.32
C GLY A 165 -16.43 -14.50 2.81
N ILE A 166 -15.28 -14.57 3.50
CA ILE A 166 -15.23 -14.71 4.97
C ILE A 166 -15.86 -13.48 5.64
N SER A 167 -15.47 -12.27 5.24
CA SER A 167 -16.07 -11.04 5.76
C SER A 167 -17.53 -10.87 5.30
N ALA A 168 -17.89 -11.36 4.11
CA ALA A 168 -19.27 -11.32 3.63
C ALA A 168 -20.20 -12.16 4.51
N LEU A 169 -19.72 -13.27 5.04
CA LEU A 169 -20.36 -14.07 6.09
C LEU A 169 -20.14 -13.45 7.47
N ARG A 170 -20.08 -12.13 7.61
CA ARG A 170 -20.04 -11.30 8.83
C ARG A 170 -19.74 -12.00 10.19
N PRO A 171 -18.60 -12.70 10.40
CA PRO A 171 -18.40 -13.51 11.61
C PRO A 171 -18.12 -12.69 12.87
N ALA A 172 -18.00 -11.37 12.74
CA ALA A 172 -17.93 -10.42 13.84
C ALA A 172 -19.03 -9.35 13.65
N PRO A 173 -19.60 -8.81 14.74
CA PRO A 173 -20.67 -7.81 14.66
C PRO A 173 -20.20 -6.51 13.99
N VAL A 174 -18.93 -6.13 14.19
CA VAL A 174 -18.31 -4.96 13.58
C VAL A 174 -17.13 -5.37 12.71
N GLN A 175 -17.09 -4.86 11.48
CA GLN A 175 -16.04 -5.18 10.51
C GLN A 175 -15.42 -3.95 9.89
N LEU A 176 -14.10 -3.94 9.83
CA LEU A 176 -13.28 -2.90 9.23
C LEU A 176 -12.54 -3.46 8.02
N VAL A 177 -12.32 -2.63 7.01
CA VAL A 177 -11.22 -2.83 6.05
C VAL A 177 -10.07 -1.90 6.39
N TYR A 178 -8.85 -2.41 6.30
CA TYR A 178 -7.66 -1.59 6.53
C TYR A 178 -6.45 -2.03 5.70
N LEU A 179 -5.73 -1.00 5.24
CA LEU A 179 -4.36 -0.96 4.76
C LEU A 179 -4.12 -1.36 3.30
N ALA A 180 -4.23 -2.64 2.93
CA ALA A 180 -3.68 -3.09 1.65
C ALA A 180 -4.44 -2.54 0.43
N TYR A 181 -5.77 -2.40 0.54
CA TYR A 181 -6.60 -1.86 -0.53
C TYR A 181 -6.93 -0.37 -0.30
N PRO A 182 -6.41 0.55 -1.13
CA PRO A 182 -6.61 2.00 -0.98
C PRO A 182 -7.92 2.46 -1.64
N GLY A 183 -9.06 1.99 -1.15
CA GLY A 183 -10.37 2.32 -1.71
C GLY A 183 -11.53 1.68 -0.95
N THR A 184 -12.75 1.94 -1.44
CA THR A 184 -13.98 1.34 -0.91
C THR A 184 -14.10 -0.13 -1.30
N MET A 185 -14.60 -0.95 -0.40
CA MET A 185 -15.01 -2.32 -0.67
C MET A 185 -16.27 -2.38 -1.54
N GLY A 186 -17.08 -1.31 -1.55
CA GLY A 186 -18.34 -1.27 -2.28
C GLY A 186 -19.34 -2.32 -1.77
N ALA A 187 -19.22 -2.70 -0.50
CA ALA A 187 -19.91 -3.80 0.14
C ALA A 187 -20.72 -3.32 1.35
N ASP A 188 -21.81 -4.02 1.65
CA ASP A 188 -22.67 -3.83 2.82
C ASP A 188 -22.20 -4.62 4.06
N TYR A 189 -21.24 -5.52 3.88
CA TYR A 189 -20.67 -6.34 4.94
C TYR A 189 -19.43 -5.71 5.63
N ILE A 190 -18.94 -4.55 5.17
CA ILE A 190 -17.85 -3.81 5.85
C ILE A 190 -18.41 -2.50 6.40
N ASP A 191 -18.29 -2.29 7.71
CA ASP A 191 -18.92 -1.18 8.41
C ASP A 191 -18.05 0.08 8.38
N PHE A 192 -16.73 -0.09 8.52
CA PHE A 192 -15.78 1.03 8.49
C PHE A 192 -14.56 0.79 7.60
N ASN A 193 -13.99 1.87 7.09
CA ASN A 193 -12.70 1.89 6.40
C ASN A 193 -11.74 2.84 7.16
N VAL A 194 -10.53 2.38 7.43
CA VAL A 194 -9.53 3.14 8.18
C VAL A 194 -8.74 4.05 7.24
N ALA A 195 -8.91 5.36 7.40
CA ALA A 195 -8.33 6.37 6.52
C ALA A 195 -7.79 7.56 7.32
N ASP A 196 -7.32 8.60 6.65
CA ASP A 196 -7.04 9.91 7.23
C ASP A 196 -7.67 11.00 6.34
N ARG A 197 -7.63 12.24 6.82
CA ARG A 197 -8.26 13.38 6.14
C ARG A 197 -7.55 13.79 4.84
N THR A 198 -6.35 13.30 4.59
CA THR A 198 -5.63 13.55 3.33
C THR A 198 -6.09 12.58 2.26
N VAL A 199 -6.14 11.27 2.55
CA VAL A 199 -6.49 10.26 1.54
C VAL A 199 -7.99 10.12 1.30
N CYS A 200 -8.79 10.37 2.34
CA CYS A 200 -10.25 10.39 2.27
C CYS A 200 -10.78 11.69 2.91
N PRO A 201 -10.62 12.85 2.27
CA PRO A 201 -11.22 14.09 2.76
C PRO A 201 -12.75 13.99 2.76
N GLU A 202 -13.42 14.84 3.53
CA GLU A 202 -14.89 14.84 3.67
C GLU A 202 -15.61 14.92 2.31
N LYS A 203 -15.04 15.68 1.35
CA LYS A 203 -15.56 15.80 -0.02
C LYS A 203 -15.61 14.46 -0.79
N HIS A 204 -14.90 13.43 -0.35
CA HIS A 204 -14.92 12.11 -0.97
C HIS A 204 -15.89 11.15 -0.29
N ARG A 205 -16.55 11.53 0.81
CA ARG A 205 -17.40 10.65 1.62
C ARG A 205 -18.46 9.92 0.79
N GLU A 206 -19.03 10.57 -0.24
CA GLU A 206 -20.05 9.99 -1.11
C GLU A 206 -19.59 8.77 -1.93
N PHE A 207 -18.27 8.60 -2.12
CA PHE A 207 -17.69 7.50 -2.91
C PHE A 207 -17.38 6.24 -2.10
N TYR A 208 -17.71 6.21 -0.80
CA TYR A 208 -17.42 5.09 0.10
C TYR A 208 -18.71 4.53 0.70
N THR A 209 -18.90 3.21 0.63
CA THR A 209 -20.03 2.56 1.31
C THR A 209 -19.80 2.53 2.82
N GLU A 210 -18.55 2.34 3.23
CA GLU A 210 -18.13 2.26 4.63
C GLU A 210 -18.18 3.63 5.31
N ARG A 211 -18.35 3.64 6.63
CA ARG A 211 -18.04 4.81 7.45
C ARG A 211 -16.53 4.97 7.57
N ILE A 212 -16.03 6.20 7.61
CA ILE A 212 -14.58 6.41 7.67
C ILE A 212 -14.12 6.56 9.13
N LEU A 213 -13.21 5.69 9.56
CA LEU A 213 -12.46 5.86 10.80
C LEU A 213 -11.20 6.69 10.50
N HIS A 214 -11.23 7.97 10.85
CA HIS A 214 -10.12 8.88 10.60
C HIS A 214 -9.01 8.77 11.65
N MET A 215 -7.83 8.35 11.20
CA MET A 215 -6.57 8.45 11.92
C MET A 215 -6.10 9.93 11.97
N PRO A 216 -5.48 10.37 13.08
CA PRO A 216 -5.15 11.78 13.30
C PRO A 216 -3.99 12.30 12.44
N TYR A 217 -3.09 11.42 11.98
CA TYR A 217 -1.92 11.78 11.17
C TYR A 217 -1.96 11.03 9.83
N CYS A 218 -1.34 9.86 9.78
CA CYS A 218 -1.34 8.96 8.63
C CYS A 218 -2.25 7.77 8.89
N TYR A 219 -3.07 7.37 7.92
CA TYR A 219 -3.77 6.09 7.98
C TYR A 219 -2.80 4.91 7.93
N GLN A 220 -1.70 5.04 7.17
CA GLN A 220 -0.68 4.01 7.04
C GLN A 220 0.21 3.99 8.28
N THR A 221 0.13 2.89 9.03
CA THR A 221 1.11 2.56 10.08
C THR A 221 2.43 2.10 9.49
N ASN A 222 3.49 2.12 10.29
CA ASN A 222 4.83 1.76 9.85
C ASN A 222 5.65 1.12 10.98
N SER A 223 6.27 -0.04 10.72
CA SER A 223 7.09 -0.77 11.70
C SER A 223 8.60 -0.53 11.56
N PHE A 224 9.04 0.38 10.69
CA PHE A 224 10.43 0.42 10.21
C PHE A 224 11.41 0.83 11.31
N ARG A 225 10.96 1.64 12.28
CA ARG A 225 11.75 1.99 13.46
C ARG A 225 12.15 0.76 14.28
N HIS A 226 11.28 -0.23 14.36
CA HIS A 226 11.52 -1.48 15.08
C HIS A 226 12.21 -2.54 14.21
N LEU A 227 11.83 -2.63 12.93
CA LEU A 227 12.32 -3.68 12.04
C LEU A 227 13.64 -3.36 11.36
N TYR A 228 13.95 -2.09 11.12
CA TYR A 228 15.11 -1.67 10.31
C TYR A 228 15.92 -0.52 10.95
N PRO A 229 16.23 -0.54 12.26
CA PRO A 229 17.03 0.52 12.90
C PRO A 229 18.44 0.65 12.31
N GLU A 230 18.99 -0.41 11.72
CA GLU A 230 20.31 -0.44 11.09
C GLU A 230 20.43 0.51 9.89
N ILE A 231 19.32 0.90 9.27
CA ILE A 231 19.32 1.89 8.17
C ILE A 231 19.72 3.29 8.66
N LEU A 232 19.69 3.52 9.97
CA LEU A 232 20.16 4.76 10.58
C LEU A 232 21.70 4.78 10.73
N ASP A 233 22.37 3.62 10.69
CA ASP A 233 23.84 3.53 10.76
C ASP A 233 24.47 3.67 9.37
N GLN A 234 25.04 4.84 9.11
CA GLN A 234 25.68 5.14 7.82
C GLN A 234 26.97 4.36 7.57
N LYS A 235 27.57 3.72 8.58
CA LYS A 235 28.87 3.03 8.43
C LYS A 235 28.80 1.74 7.62
N ASN A 236 27.63 1.08 7.62
CA ASN A 236 27.43 -0.24 7.03
C ASN A 236 26.54 -0.22 5.78
N LEU A 237 26.44 0.95 5.13
CA LEU A 237 25.67 1.11 3.90
C LEU A 237 26.53 0.78 2.66
N PRO A 238 25.92 0.25 1.59
CA PRO A 238 26.62 0.04 0.32
C PRO A 238 27.05 1.39 -0.28
N THR A 239 27.85 1.31 -1.33
CA THR A 239 28.26 2.43 -2.16
C THR A 239 27.52 2.42 -3.50
N ARG A 240 27.65 3.50 -4.26
CA ARG A 240 27.09 3.58 -5.63
C ARG A 240 27.73 2.57 -6.59
N ASP A 241 29.01 2.25 -6.39
CA ASP A 241 29.74 1.31 -7.22
C ASP A 241 29.18 -0.12 -7.12
N ASP A 242 28.77 -0.54 -5.92
CA ASP A 242 28.11 -1.84 -5.67
C ASP A 242 26.85 -2.07 -6.52
N HIS A 243 26.23 -0.98 -6.99
CA HIS A 243 25.03 -1.00 -7.82
C HIS A 243 25.24 -0.41 -9.23
N GLN A 244 26.49 -0.21 -9.67
CA GLN A 244 26.85 0.35 -10.98
C GLN A 244 26.20 1.71 -11.22
N LEU A 245 26.07 2.52 -10.16
CA LEU A 245 25.57 3.88 -10.22
C LEU A 245 26.73 4.87 -10.39
N PRO A 246 26.53 5.98 -11.11
CA PRO A 246 27.54 7.01 -11.22
C PRO A 246 27.79 7.68 -9.87
N ASP A 247 29.06 7.91 -9.54
CA ASP A 247 29.45 8.60 -8.31
C ASP A 247 29.06 10.09 -8.34
N HIS A 248 29.17 10.74 -7.18
CA HIS A 248 29.03 12.18 -7.06
C HIS A 248 29.99 12.92 -8.03
N PRO A 249 29.57 14.05 -8.62
CA PRO A 249 28.37 14.84 -8.30
C PRO A 249 27.11 14.46 -9.11
N THR A 250 27.05 13.29 -9.74
CA THR A 250 25.87 12.88 -10.53
C THR A 250 24.65 12.69 -9.65
N VAL A 251 23.52 13.29 -10.01
CA VAL A 251 22.26 13.10 -9.26
C VAL A 251 21.61 11.77 -9.65
N VAL A 252 21.29 10.95 -8.65
CA VAL A 252 20.55 9.70 -8.86
C VAL A 252 19.08 9.91 -8.49
N PHE A 253 18.24 10.21 -9.48
CA PHE A 253 16.81 10.09 -9.31
C PHE A 253 16.42 8.61 -9.18
N CYS A 254 15.36 8.27 -8.44
CA CYS A 254 14.88 6.89 -8.39
C CYS A 254 13.35 6.77 -8.41
N ASN A 255 12.87 5.60 -8.82
CA ASN A 255 11.51 5.14 -8.54
C ASN A 255 11.49 3.60 -8.54
N PHE A 256 11.16 3.01 -7.40
CA PHE A 256 11.09 1.55 -7.24
C PHE A 256 9.67 0.98 -7.25
N CYS A 257 8.68 1.77 -7.70
CA CYS A 257 7.34 1.24 -7.94
C CYS A 257 7.35 0.28 -9.16
N ARG A 258 6.30 -0.54 -9.26
CA ARG A 258 6.08 -1.38 -10.45
C ARG A 258 6.00 -0.50 -11.69
N LEU A 259 6.69 -0.89 -12.76
CA LEU A 259 6.77 -0.10 -14.00
C LEU A 259 5.39 0.18 -14.65
N GLY A 260 4.38 -0.66 -14.38
CA GLY A 260 3.01 -0.44 -14.85
C GLY A 260 2.31 0.80 -14.26
N ARG A 261 2.89 1.43 -13.23
CA ARG A 261 2.40 2.71 -12.66
C ARG A 261 2.92 3.94 -13.39
N ILE A 262 3.85 3.77 -14.33
CA ILE A 262 4.42 4.86 -15.13
C ILE A 262 3.54 5.08 -16.36
N THR A 263 2.84 6.22 -16.41
CA THR A 263 2.08 6.63 -17.61
C THR A 263 3.01 7.23 -18.66
N ALA A 264 2.54 7.32 -19.90
CA ALA A 264 3.30 7.95 -20.98
C ALA A 264 3.63 9.42 -20.67
N ASP A 265 2.67 10.17 -20.14
CA ASP A 265 2.83 11.59 -19.81
C ASP A 265 3.84 11.80 -18.67
N LEU A 266 3.75 10.97 -17.61
CA LEU A 266 4.71 11.02 -16.52
C LEU A 266 6.13 10.66 -16.99
N PHE A 267 6.26 9.62 -17.83
CA PHE A 267 7.55 9.25 -18.38
C PHE A 267 8.16 10.40 -19.22
N GLN A 268 7.34 11.09 -20.01
CA GLN A 268 7.79 12.25 -20.77
C GLN A 268 8.30 13.39 -19.87
N ILE A 269 7.63 13.63 -18.74
CA ILE A 269 8.08 14.59 -17.72
C ILE A 269 9.44 14.15 -17.13
N TRP A 270 9.61 12.88 -16.79
CA TRP A 270 10.92 12.38 -16.32
C TRP A 270 12.02 12.59 -17.37
N MET A 271 11.72 12.42 -18.66
CA MET A 271 12.68 12.73 -19.72
C MET A 271 13.01 14.23 -19.79
N ASN A 272 12.03 15.11 -19.54
CA ASN A 272 12.27 16.55 -19.45
C ASN A 272 13.15 16.92 -18.25
N ILE A 273 12.89 16.32 -17.08
CA ILE A 273 13.72 16.48 -15.88
C ILE A 273 15.17 16.08 -16.20
N LEU A 274 15.38 14.90 -16.78
CA LEU A 274 16.73 14.44 -17.16
C LEU A 274 17.39 15.39 -18.16
N ARG A 275 16.65 15.95 -19.12
CA ARG A 275 17.20 16.94 -20.07
C ARG A 275 17.68 18.22 -19.36
N ARG A 276 16.90 18.69 -18.38
CA ARG A 276 17.14 19.94 -17.64
C ARG A 276 18.12 19.77 -16.47
N VAL A 277 18.41 18.52 -16.08
CA VAL A 277 19.43 18.15 -15.09
C VAL A 277 20.46 17.25 -15.80
N PRO A 278 21.39 17.82 -16.58
CA PRO A 278 22.24 17.03 -17.50
C PRO A 278 23.12 16.00 -16.77
N ASN A 279 23.59 16.32 -15.56
CA ASN A 279 24.40 15.43 -14.73
C ASN A 279 23.52 14.56 -13.80
N SER A 280 22.61 13.78 -14.38
CA SER A 280 21.74 12.88 -13.62
C SER A 280 21.38 11.58 -14.33
N VAL A 281 20.98 10.59 -13.56
CA VAL A 281 20.37 9.34 -14.04
C VAL A 281 19.05 9.10 -13.32
N ILE A 282 18.19 8.26 -13.88
CA ILE A 282 17.01 7.73 -13.18
C ILE A 282 17.15 6.23 -12.98
N TRP A 283 17.02 5.79 -11.74
CA TRP A 283 17.12 4.40 -11.32
C TRP A 283 15.74 3.80 -11.07
N LEU A 284 15.36 2.85 -11.94
CA LEU A 284 14.04 2.27 -11.98
C LEU A 284 14.04 0.79 -11.57
N TYR A 285 12.90 0.30 -11.11
CA TYR A 285 12.71 -1.14 -10.93
C TYR A 285 12.76 -1.89 -12.26
N LYS A 286 13.41 -3.07 -12.29
CA LYS A 286 13.65 -3.82 -13.55
C LYS A 286 12.45 -4.64 -14.05
N HIS A 287 11.38 -4.81 -13.26
CA HIS A 287 10.26 -5.70 -13.63
C HIS A 287 8.95 -4.98 -14.01
N PRO A 288 8.22 -5.51 -15.01
CA PRO A 288 8.55 -6.71 -15.79
C PRO A 288 9.71 -6.46 -16.77
N LYS A 289 10.64 -7.42 -16.91
CA LYS A 289 11.87 -7.28 -17.72
C LYS A 289 11.60 -6.84 -19.16
N ALA A 290 10.45 -7.24 -19.72
CA ALA A 290 10.02 -6.85 -21.06
C ALA A 290 9.75 -5.33 -21.22
N ALA A 291 9.49 -4.59 -20.15
CA ALA A 291 9.27 -3.15 -20.21
C ALA A 291 10.57 -2.35 -20.41
N VAL A 292 11.71 -2.87 -19.95
CA VAL A 292 13.03 -2.21 -20.01
C VAL A 292 13.40 -1.72 -21.42
N PRO A 293 13.44 -2.57 -22.48
CA PRO A 293 13.80 -2.11 -23.82
C PRO A 293 12.81 -1.09 -24.40
N ARG A 294 11.53 -1.12 -23.97
CA ARG A 294 10.52 -0.15 -24.41
C ARG A 294 10.77 1.23 -23.81
N LEU A 295 11.09 1.28 -22.51
CA LEU A 295 11.43 2.52 -21.82
C LEU A 295 12.72 3.13 -22.39
N GLN A 296 13.75 2.31 -22.65
CA GLN A 296 14.99 2.76 -23.29
C GLN A 296 14.77 3.32 -24.69
N LEU A 297 13.94 2.65 -25.52
CA LEU A 297 13.56 3.16 -26.84
C LEU A 297 12.81 4.48 -26.75
N GLN A 298 11.88 4.61 -25.79
CA GLN A 298 11.12 5.85 -25.59
C GLN A 298 12.00 7.00 -25.07
N ALA A 299 12.98 6.71 -24.21
CA ALA A 299 14.00 7.66 -23.78
C ALA A 299 14.81 8.18 -24.98
N LYS A 300 15.30 7.25 -25.83
CA LYS A 300 16.02 7.61 -27.07
C LYS A 300 15.19 8.49 -27.99
N ARG A 301 13.90 8.17 -28.18
CA ARG A 301 12.95 9.00 -28.95
C ARG A 301 12.75 10.39 -28.36
N SER A 302 12.91 10.52 -27.05
CA SER A 302 12.87 11.79 -26.32
C SER A 302 14.22 12.52 -26.31
N GLY A 303 15.25 12.01 -27.02
CA GLY A 303 16.58 12.59 -27.03
C GLY A 303 17.39 12.36 -25.75
N ILE A 304 16.99 11.40 -24.91
CA ILE A 304 17.73 11.01 -23.70
C ILE A 304 18.51 9.73 -23.99
N PRO A 305 19.85 9.70 -23.75
CA PRO A 305 20.64 8.49 -23.88
C PRO A 305 20.07 7.36 -23.00
N PRO A 306 19.83 6.15 -23.54
CA PRO A 306 19.28 5.03 -22.78
C PRO A 306 20.07 4.65 -21.51
N GLU A 307 21.35 4.95 -21.48
CA GLU A 307 22.28 4.68 -20.37
C GLU A 307 21.95 5.53 -19.13
N ARG A 308 21.21 6.63 -19.30
CA ARG A 308 20.69 7.44 -18.18
C ARG A 308 19.51 6.79 -17.46
N LEU A 309 18.97 5.70 -17.99
CA LEU A 309 17.97 4.86 -17.34
C LEU A 309 18.67 3.60 -16.80
N VAL A 310 18.91 3.59 -15.49
CA VAL A 310 19.49 2.44 -14.79
C VAL A 310 18.35 1.56 -14.26
N PHE A 311 18.49 0.23 -14.30
CA PHE A 311 17.44 -0.69 -13.87
C PHE A 311 17.91 -1.64 -12.76
N GLY A 312 17.40 -1.43 -11.55
CA GLY A 312 17.69 -2.23 -10.37
C GLY A 312 16.88 -3.52 -10.31
N PRO A 313 17.48 -4.68 -10.00
CA PRO A 313 16.77 -5.96 -9.88
C PRO A 313 15.80 -5.97 -8.68
N PRO A 314 14.95 -7.01 -8.57
CA PRO A 314 14.33 -7.35 -7.29
C PRO A 314 15.40 -7.46 -6.19
N CYS A 315 15.06 -6.99 -5.00
CA CYS A 315 15.97 -6.94 -3.86
C CYS A 315 15.20 -7.38 -2.63
N SER A 316 15.58 -8.54 -2.12
CA SER A 316 15.06 -9.18 -0.91
C SER A 316 16.27 -9.78 -0.19
N PRO A 317 16.31 -9.80 1.16
CA PRO A 317 15.26 -9.34 2.07
C PRO A 317 15.07 -7.82 2.05
N LYS A 318 13.95 -7.34 2.63
CA LYS A 318 13.57 -5.93 2.67
C LYS A 318 14.71 -5.00 3.11
N ILE A 319 15.53 -5.43 4.07
CA ILE A 319 16.67 -4.65 4.54
C ILE A 319 17.67 -4.30 3.44
N GLU A 320 17.97 -5.23 2.52
CA GLU A 320 18.88 -4.98 1.40
C GLU A 320 18.25 -3.98 0.42
N HIS A 321 16.93 -4.01 0.25
CA HIS A 321 16.24 -2.98 -0.52
C HIS A 321 16.40 -1.60 0.12
N LEU A 322 16.21 -1.48 1.44
CA LEU A 322 16.33 -0.19 2.15
C LEU A 322 17.77 0.34 2.09
N LYS A 323 18.78 -0.51 2.32
CA LYS A 323 20.20 -0.15 2.16
C LYS A 323 20.48 0.40 0.76
N ARG A 324 19.98 -0.29 -0.27
CA ARG A 324 20.09 0.17 -1.66
C ARG A 324 19.46 1.53 -1.89
N VAL A 325 18.30 1.80 -1.30
CA VAL A 325 17.59 3.08 -1.48
C VAL A 325 18.43 4.25 -1.00
N THR A 326 19.24 4.09 0.06
CA THR A 326 20.11 5.16 0.59
C THR A 326 21.07 5.77 -0.44
N LEU A 327 21.35 5.05 -1.54
CA LEU A 327 22.23 5.48 -2.63
C LEU A 327 21.60 6.54 -3.54
N ALA A 328 20.28 6.68 -3.51
CA ALA A 328 19.54 7.64 -4.32
C ALA A 328 19.56 9.05 -3.70
N ASP A 329 19.31 10.04 -4.57
CA ASP A 329 19.27 11.44 -4.18
C ASP A 329 17.86 11.95 -3.95
N LEU A 330 16.97 11.67 -4.91
CA LEU A 330 15.60 12.12 -4.89
C LEU A 330 14.71 11.09 -5.59
N CYS A 331 13.62 10.70 -4.95
CA CYS A 331 12.63 9.84 -5.59
C CYS A 331 11.62 10.68 -6.39
N LEU A 332 11.32 10.21 -7.60
CA LEU A 332 10.33 10.78 -8.50
C LEU A 332 9.09 9.89 -8.45
N ASP A 333 8.05 10.29 -7.71
CA ASP A 333 6.87 9.45 -7.47
C ASP A 333 5.97 9.29 -8.70
N THR A 334 5.12 8.26 -8.69
CA THR A 334 4.08 8.03 -9.69
C THR A 334 2.77 8.74 -9.32
N ILE A 335 2.01 9.21 -10.30
CA ILE A 335 0.93 10.19 -10.07
C ILE A 335 -0.49 9.59 -10.01
N VAL A 336 -0.74 8.49 -10.74
CA VAL A 336 -2.06 7.83 -10.76
C VAL A 336 -2.22 6.93 -9.54
N TYR A 337 -1.13 6.28 -9.16
CA TYR A 337 -1.05 5.41 -8.00
C TYR A 337 0.33 5.64 -7.41
N ASN A 338 0.41 6.34 -6.28
CA ASN A 338 1.68 6.73 -5.67
C ASN A 338 2.47 5.53 -5.17
N GLY A 339 3.73 5.77 -4.80
CA GLY A 339 4.42 4.97 -3.80
C GLY A 339 3.61 4.96 -2.51
N HIS A 340 3.23 3.76 -2.07
CA HIS A 340 2.58 3.57 -0.77
C HIS A 340 3.68 3.18 0.21
N THR A 341 3.90 1.88 0.44
CA THR A 341 5.07 1.39 1.19
C THR A 341 6.39 1.91 0.62
N THR A 342 6.50 1.99 -0.72
CA THR A 342 7.70 2.53 -1.37
C THR A 342 8.01 3.98 -0.96
N ALA A 343 7.00 4.82 -0.71
CA ALA A 343 7.25 6.19 -0.23
C ALA A 343 7.81 6.17 1.20
N SER A 344 7.27 5.30 2.06
CA SER A 344 7.81 5.06 3.39
C SER A 344 9.23 4.46 3.35
N ASP A 345 9.53 3.58 2.40
CA ASP A 345 10.89 3.06 2.13
C ASP A 345 11.87 4.19 1.83
N MET A 346 11.50 5.13 0.94
CA MET A 346 12.33 6.29 0.63
C MET A 346 12.64 7.12 1.87
N LEU A 347 11.59 7.48 2.62
CA LEU A 347 11.75 8.36 3.78
C LEU A 347 12.54 7.70 4.91
N TRP A 348 12.31 6.41 5.17
CA TRP A 348 13.09 5.69 6.17
C TRP A 348 14.55 5.57 5.77
N ALA A 349 14.85 5.38 4.48
CA ALA A 349 16.22 5.39 3.95
C ALA A 349 16.85 6.80 3.86
N GLY A 350 16.11 7.86 4.20
CA GLY A 350 16.62 9.23 4.17
C GLY A 350 16.62 9.88 2.78
N VAL A 351 15.82 9.35 1.84
CA VAL A 351 15.66 9.87 0.48
C VAL A 351 14.32 10.62 0.39
N PRO A 352 14.34 11.94 0.15
CA PRO A 352 13.10 12.69 -0.08
C PRO A 352 12.48 12.30 -1.43
N PHE A 353 11.21 12.66 -1.64
CA PHE A 353 10.54 12.46 -2.91
C PHE A 353 9.80 13.71 -3.38
N VAL A 354 9.44 13.75 -4.66
CA VAL A 354 8.47 14.69 -5.22
C VAL A 354 7.24 13.90 -5.68
N THR A 355 6.04 14.36 -5.33
CA THR A 355 4.76 13.74 -5.72
C THR A 355 3.73 14.80 -6.10
N VAL A 356 2.66 14.38 -6.79
CA VAL A 356 1.49 15.22 -7.08
C VAL A 356 0.35 14.79 -6.18
N SER A 357 -0.28 15.74 -5.48
CA SER A 357 -1.53 15.50 -4.76
C SER A 357 -2.68 15.36 -5.76
N GLY A 358 -3.10 14.12 -6.01
CA GLY A 358 -4.24 13.83 -6.88
C GLY A 358 -5.60 13.98 -6.18
N ASP A 359 -6.64 13.41 -6.80
CA ASP A 359 -8.04 13.51 -6.33
C ASP A 359 -8.66 12.17 -5.90
N ASN A 360 -7.87 11.09 -5.90
CA ASN A 360 -8.32 9.78 -5.43
C ASN A 360 -7.33 9.19 -4.41
N TRP A 361 -7.79 8.26 -3.58
CA TRP A 361 -6.98 7.68 -2.50
C TRP A 361 -5.62 7.16 -2.99
N PRO A 362 -5.51 6.31 -4.04
CA PRO A 362 -4.22 5.83 -4.52
C PRO A 362 -3.22 6.94 -4.90
N SER A 363 -3.71 8.09 -5.37
CA SER A 363 -2.93 9.28 -5.75
C SER A 363 -2.69 10.30 -4.63
N LEU A 364 -3.16 10.01 -3.40
CA LEU A 364 -3.03 10.88 -2.23
C LEU A 364 -2.14 10.29 -1.13
N VAL A 365 -1.74 9.03 -1.25
CA VAL A 365 -0.97 8.35 -0.19
C VAL A 365 0.40 8.99 0.03
N ALA A 366 1.16 9.29 -1.03
CA ALA A 366 2.47 9.94 -0.87
C ALA A 366 2.33 11.36 -0.30
N THR A 367 1.23 12.06 -0.62
CA THR A 367 0.91 13.36 -0.01
C THR A 367 0.66 13.21 1.50
N CYS A 368 -0.09 12.19 1.91
CA CYS A 368 -0.32 11.91 3.32
C CYS A 368 0.99 11.60 4.06
N ILE A 369 1.82 10.73 3.48
CA ILE A 369 3.13 10.35 4.01
C ILE A 369 4.04 11.58 4.16
N ALA A 370 4.11 12.44 3.14
CA ALA A 370 4.89 13.69 3.16
C ALA A 370 4.45 14.64 4.28
N LYS A 371 3.13 14.83 4.46
CA LYS A 371 2.58 15.63 5.56
C LYS A 371 2.91 15.02 6.93
N SER A 372 2.83 13.70 7.03
CA SER A 372 3.02 12.96 8.29
C SER A 372 4.48 12.91 8.75
N VAL A 373 5.44 13.08 7.83
CA VAL A 373 6.86 13.28 8.16
C VAL A 373 7.21 14.78 8.30
N GLY A 374 6.24 15.69 8.26
CA GLY A 374 6.50 17.14 8.42
C GLY A 374 7.22 17.80 7.24
N MET A 375 7.08 17.25 6.04
CA MET A 375 7.62 17.79 4.80
C MET A 375 6.53 17.92 3.71
N PRO A 376 5.46 18.69 3.96
CA PRO A 376 4.38 18.88 2.99
C PRO A 376 4.84 19.46 1.65
N GLU A 377 5.98 20.17 1.63
CA GLU A 377 6.59 20.72 0.42
C GLU A 377 7.04 19.67 -0.62
N MET A 378 7.07 18.38 -0.25
CA MET A 378 7.30 17.27 -1.19
C MET A 378 6.10 16.99 -2.11
N ALA A 379 4.91 17.48 -1.75
CA ALA A 379 3.67 17.27 -2.49
C ALA A 379 3.23 18.56 -3.18
N VAL A 380 3.20 18.54 -4.52
CA VAL A 380 2.78 19.67 -5.36
C VAL A 380 1.39 19.46 -5.94
N SER A 381 0.80 20.49 -6.54
CA SER A 381 -0.61 20.46 -6.98
C SER A 381 -0.80 19.95 -8.41
N ASN A 382 0.26 19.93 -9.23
CA ASN A 382 0.17 19.56 -10.63
C ASN A 382 1.52 19.11 -11.23
N LEU A 383 1.48 18.62 -12.45
CA LEU A 383 2.65 18.08 -13.16
C LEU A 383 3.69 19.14 -13.55
N ALA A 384 3.29 20.39 -13.77
CA ALA A 384 4.25 21.45 -14.08
C ALA A 384 5.09 21.78 -12.85
N GLU A 385 4.45 21.96 -11.68
CA GLU A 385 5.14 22.14 -10.40
C GLU A 385 6.03 20.94 -10.05
N TYR A 386 5.58 19.72 -10.39
CA TYR A 386 6.34 18.50 -10.16
C TYR A 386 7.66 18.52 -10.94
N GLU A 387 7.59 18.88 -12.22
CA GLU A 387 8.78 18.99 -13.08
C GLU A 387 9.72 20.09 -12.55
N GLU A 388 9.19 21.27 -12.27
CA GLU A 388 9.99 22.40 -11.77
C GLU A 388 10.69 22.09 -10.45
N LEU A 389 9.98 21.50 -9.49
CA LEU A 389 10.54 21.15 -8.19
C LEU A 389 11.64 20.09 -8.31
N ALA A 390 11.41 19.05 -9.11
CA ALA A 390 12.41 18.01 -9.36
C ALA A 390 13.66 18.57 -10.05
N VAL A 391 13.50 19.46 -11.03
CA VAL A 391 14.62 20.12 -11.71
C VAL A 391 15.37 21.04 -10.77
N LYS A 392 14.66 21.80 -9.92
CA LYS A 392 15.27 22.67 -8.91
C LYS A 392 16.14 21.86 -7.96
N LEU A 393 15.60 20.80 -7.36
CA LEU A 393 16.33 19.92 -6.44
C LEU A 393 17.49 19.19 -7.13
N GLY A 394 17.32 18.81 -8.40
CA GLY A 394 18.37 18.15 -9.18
C GLY A 394 19.54 19.06 -9.57
N ASN A 395 19.32 20.37 -9.65
CA ASN A 395 20.36 21.34 -9.98
C ASN A 395 20.89 22.13 -8.76
N ASP A 396 20.21 22.05 -7.61
CA ASP A 396 20.59 22.72 -6.37
C ASP A 396 21.00 21.72 -5.28
N PRO A 397 22.30 21.36 -5.20
CA PRO A 397 22.79 20.39 -4.21
C PRO A 397 22.72 20.93 -2.77
N VAL A 398 22.59 22.24 -2.57
CA VAL A 398 22.42 22.83 -1.23
C VAL A 398 21.00 22.59 -0.77
N MET A 399 20.00 22.96 -1.58
CA MET A 399 18.58 22.73 -1.28
C MET A 399 18.29 21.25 -1.06
N LEU A 400 18.84 20.36 -1.89
CA LEU A 400 18.65 18.92 -1.72
C LEU A 400 19.27 18.41 -0.40
N ARG A 401 20.42 18.94 0.00
CA ARG A 401 21.06 18.60 1.28
C ARG A 401 20.21 19.07 2.46
N GLU A 402 19.65 20.28 2.39
CA GLU A 402 18.73 20.79 3.41
C GLU A 402 17.49 19.89 3.56
N TRP A 403 16.92 19.43 2.45
CA TRP A 403 15.81 18.46 2.46
C TRP A 403 16.21 17.14 3.13
N LYS A 404 17.37 16.60 2.76
CA LYS A 404 17.90 15.38 3.39
C LYS A 404 18.12 15.60 4.89
N THR A 405 18.74 16.70 5.32
CA THR A 405 18.93 17.03 6.75
C THR A 405 17.62 17.16 7.50
N LYS A 406 16.62 17.85 6.93
CA LYS A 406 15.28 17.96 7.52
C LYS A 406 14.62 16.60 7.67
N LEU A 407 14.65 15.76 6.63
CA LEU A 407 14.10 14.41 6.66
C LEU A 407 14.77 13.54 7.74
N GLN A 408 16.09 13.62 7.87
CA GLN A 408 16.85 12.88 8.89
C GLN A 408 16.40 13.20 10.31
N ALA A 409 16.12 14.48 10.62
CA ALA A 409 15.59 14.89 11.91
C ALA A 409 14.12 14.45 12.08
N ASN A 410 13.31 14.62 11.03
CA ASN A 410 11.88 14.35 11.09
C ASN A 410 11.57 12.84 11.18
N ARG A 411 12.32 11.95 10.51
CA ARG A 411 12.03 10.50 10.54
C ARG A 411 12.14 9.86 11.93
N LEU A 412 12.74 10.56 12.91
CA LEU A 412 12.87 10.11 14.30
C LEU A 412 11.85 10.75 15.27
N SER A 413 11.21 11.84 14.86
CA SER A 413 10.40 12.71 15.73
C SER A 413 8.97 12.95 15.23
N ALA A 414 8.75 12.84 13.92
CA ALA A 414 7.45 13.02 13.31
C ALA A 414 6.57 11.75 13.44
N PRO A 415 5.24 11.89 13.40
CA PRO A 415 4.32 10.78 13.65
C PRO A 415 4.42 9.58 12.70
N LEU A 416 4.98 9.74 11.49
CA LEU A 416 4.97 8.69 10.46
C LEU A 416 5.66 7.38 10.89
N PHE A 417 6.73 7.47 11.68
CA PHE A 417 7.54 6.31 12.12
C PHE A 417 7.46 6.11 13.66
N ASP A 418 6.33 6.48 14.26
CA ASP A 418 6.00 6.33 15.68
C ASP A 418 4.85 5.33 15.84
N PRO A 419 5.15 4.01 15.78
CA PRO A 419 4.12 2.97 15.82
C PRO A 419 3.35 2.96 17.15
N GLU A 420 3.97 3.34 18.27
CA GLU A 420 3.33 3.43 19.57
C GLU A 420 2.27 4.53 19.62
N ARG A 421 2.55 5.71 19.03
CA ARG A 421 1.54 6.76 18.88
C ARG A 421 0.43 6.36 17.92
N TRP A 422 0.79 5.66 16.84
CA TRP A 422 -0.18 5.19 15.87
C TRP A 422 -1.16 4.20 16.50
N ILE A 423 -0.67 3.18 17.21
CA ILE A 423 -1.52 2.14 17.80
C ILE A 423 -2.44 2.70 18.87
N ARG A 424 -1.96 3.57 19.77
CA ARG A 424 -2.83 4.26 20.75
C ARG A 424 -3.97 5.05 20.10
N SER A 425 -3.71 5.64 18.94
CA SER A 425 -4.74 6.35 18.18
C SER A 425 -5.74 5.38 17.55
N PHE A 426 -5.25 4.24 17.05
CA PHE A 426 -6.06 3.21 16.44
C PHE A 426 -6.97 2.52 17.47
N GLU A 427 -6.43 2.16 18.64
CA GLU A 427 -7.16 1.64 19.80
C GLU A 427 -8.28 2.56 20.24
N SER A 428 -8.02 3.87 20.39
CA SER A 428 -9.07 4.85 20.68
C SER A 428 -10.15 4.88 19.59
N GLY A 429 -9.76 4.64 18.33
CA GLY A 429 -10.68 4.46 17.21
C GLY A 429 -11.53 3.19 17.34
N LEU A 430 -10.92 2.06 17.66
CA LEU A 430 -11.59 0.78 17.87
C LEU A 430 -12.58 0.85 19.04
N GLU A 431 -12.21 1.44 20.17
CA GLU A 431 -13.12 1.65 21.31
C GLU A 431 -14.33 2.51 20.93
N LYS A 432 -14.12 3.58 20.14
CA LYS A 432 -15.22 4.43 19.66
C LYS A 432 -16.13 3.69 18.70
N VAL A 433 -15.55 2.94 17.77
CA VAL A 433 -16.29 2.09 16.82
C VAL A 433 -17.13 1.06 17.59
N TRP A 434 -16.56 0.42 18.61
CA TRP A 434 -17.28 -0.52 19.46
C TRP A 434 -18.42 0.13 20.24
N ARG A 435 -18.21 1.30 20.85
CA ARG A 435 -19.27 2.02 21.60
C ARG A 435 -20.42 2.53 20.72
N LEU A 436 -20.21 2.61 19.40
CA LEU A 436 -21.23 3.06 18.45
C LEU A 436 -22.14 1.91 17.98
N TYR A 437 -21.69 0.66 18.12
CA TYR A 437 -22.50 -0.54 17.94
C TYR A 437 -23.30 -0.79 19.22
#